data_AF-L7U7H7-F1
#
_entry.id   AF-L7U7H7-F1
#
_cell.length_a   1.000
_cell.length_b   1.000
_cell.length_c   1.000
_cell.angle_alpha   90.00
_cell.angle_beta   90.00
_cell.angle_gamma   90.00
#
_symmetry.space_group_name_H-M   'P 1'
#
loop_
_entity.id
_entity.type
_entity.pdbx_description
1 polymer ?
#
loop_
_entity_poly.entity_id
_entity_poly.type
_entity_poly.pdbx_seq_one_letter_code
_entity_poly.pdbx_strand_id
1 'polypeptide(L)'
;MALPPHEYARSALDAELHVQVAVDHVELPPVTPGEAVVTGRIARVFRGAPSLHATPVSFTVEVCRDGDDVDPGGTLWTDPARLAEASVIEVFLARHGEGFRNASYDTTLLTAPTDSPTIAYTEEMAQDPDDSPTEGPRRMLLVGIAMAIGLVVLGWVLVG
;
A
#
# COMPACT_ATOMS: atom_id res chain seq x y z
N MET A 1 10.20 -15.83 -2.17
CA MET A 1 9.41 -15.49 -0.97
C MET A 1 8.71 -14.19 -1.30
N ALA A 2 7.41 -14.07 -0.98
CA ALA A 2 6.70 -12.79 -1.07
C ALA A 2 7.44 -11.73 -0.25
N LEU A 3 7.36 -10.46 -0.66
CA LEU A 3 7.88 -9.37 0.16
C LEU A 3 7.08 -9.34 1.49
N PRO A 4 7.69 -8.85 2.57
CA PRO A 4 6.95 -8.57 3.79
C PRO A 4 5.73 -7.67 3.50
N PRO A 5 4.58 -7.88 4.15
CA PRO A 5 3.37 -7.08 3.92
C PRO A 5 3.58 -5.55 3.97
N HIS A 6 4.49 -5.08 4.83
CA HIS A 6 4.77 -3.66 5.01
C HIS A 6 5.43 -2.99 3.80
N GLU A 7 6.16 -3.75 2.97
CA GLU A 7 6.79 -3.23 1.74
C GLU A 7 5.74 -2.85 0.70
N TYR A 8 4.66 -3.65 0.56
CA TYR A 8 3.56 -3.32 -0.34
C TYR A 8 2.80 -2.08 0.13
N ALA A 9 2.54 -1.98 1.43
CA ALA A 9 1.89 -0.82 2.02
C ALA A 9 2.74 0.44 1.83
N ARG A 10 4.05 0.37 2.09
CA ARG A 10 4.98 1.50 1.87
C ARG A 10 4.98 1.92 0.41
N SER A 11 5.10 0.97 -0.52
CA SER A 11 5.08 1.25 -1.96
C SER A 11 3.75 1.87 -2.43
N ALA A 12 2.62 1.43 -1.87
CA ALA A 12 1.31 2.02 -2.14
C ALA A 12 1.18 3.45 -1.59
N LEU A 13 1.75 3.71 -0.41
CA LEU A 13 1.73 5.04 0.21
C LEU A 13 2.66 6.02 -0.50
N ASP A 14 3.80 5.54 -1.02
CA ASP A 14 4.76 6.34 -1.79
C ASP A 14 4.30 6.60 -3.24
N ALA A 15 3.29 5.88 -3.71
CA ALA A 15 2.74 6.07 -5.05
C ALA A 15 2.14 7.47 -5.23
N GLU A 16 2.40 8.07 -6.39
CA GLU A 16 1.88 9.41 -6.74
C GLU A 16 0.36 9.43 -6.83
N LEU A 17 -0.24 8.34 -7.32
CA LEU A 17 -1.67 8.23 -7.58
C LEU A 17 -2.26 6.99 -6.93
N HIS A 18 -3.48 7.12 -6.41
CA HIS A 18 -4.38 6.02 -6.06
C HIS A 18 -5.70 6.28 -6.78
N VAL A 19 -6.02 5.43 -7.74
CA VAL A 19 -7.07 5.70 -8.74
C VAL A 19 -7.87 4.44 -9.04
N GLN A 20 -9.06 4.66 -9.59
CA GLN A 20 -9.75 3.63 -10.37
C GLN A 20 -9.66 3.98 -11.84
N VAL A 21 -9.28 3.01 -12.66
CA VAL A 21 -9.16 3.12 -14.11
C VAL A 21 -10.27 2.31 -14.75
N ALA A 22 -11.12 2.96 -15.54
CA ALA A 22 -12.01 2.26 -16.46
C ALA A 22 -11.17 1.67 -17.59
N VAL A 23 -11.25 0.36 -17.76
CA VAL A 23 -10.42 -0.39 -18.70
C VAL A 23 -11.00 -0.27 -20.10
N ASP A 24 -10.20 0.24 -21.03
CA ASP A 24 -10.54 0.29 -22.45
C ASP A 24 -9.98 -0.94 -23.18
N HIS A 25 -8.76 -1.37 -22.83
CA HIS A 25 -8.07 -2.50 -23.43
C HIS A 25 -7.06 -3.15 -22.48
N VAL A 26 -6.90 -4.47 -22.60
CA VAL A 26 -5.84 -5.24 -21.94
C VAL A 26 -5.08 -6.01 -23.02
N GLU A 27 -3.77 -5.76 -23.10
CA GLU A 27 -2.85 -6.53 -23.94
C GLU A 27 -2.11 -7.53 -23.05
N LEU A 28 -2.43 -8.82 -23.23
CA LEU A 28 -1.78 -9.90 -22.49
C LEU A 28 -0.43 -10.26 -23.12
N PRO A 29 0.58 -10.64 -22.31
CA PRO A 29 1.85 -11.09 -22.85
C PRO A 29 1.67 -12.42 -23.61
N PRO A 30 2.51 -12.70 -24.64
CA PRO A 30 2.43 -13.93 -25.43
C PRO A 30 2.73 -15.20 -24.60
N VAL A 31 3.45 -15.05 -23.49
CA VAL A 31 3.84 -16.12 -22.56
C VAL A 31 3.62 -15.60 -21.13
N THR A 32 3.20 -16.49 -20.23
CA THR A 32 3.10 -16.22 -18.78
C THR A 32 4.13 -17.06 -18.02
N PRO A 33 4.64 -16.59 -16.85
CA PRO A 33 4.37 -15.30 -16.22
C PRO A 33 4.94 -14.11 -17.01
N GLY A 34 4.34 -12.93 -16.87
CA GLY A 34 4.79 -11.73 -17.57
C GLY A 34 3.94 -10.50 -17.27
N GLU A 35 4.22 -9.39 -17.96
CA GLU A 35 3.51 -8.12 -17.78
C GLU A 35 2.41 -7.94 -18.83
N ALA A 36 1.17 -7.74 -18.37
CA ALA A 36 0.06 -7.30 -19.22
C ALA A 36 0.00 -5.76 -19.23
N VAL A 37 -0.22 -5.17 -20.40
CA VAL A 37 -0.41 -3.72 -20.53
C VAL A 37 -1.89 -3.41 -20.46
N VAL A 38 -2.28 -2.61 -19.46
CA VAL A 38 -3.63 -2.06 -19.33
C VAL A 38 -3.65 -0.67 -19.92
N THR A 39 -4.63 -0.38 -20.76
CA THR A 39 -4.92 0.97 -21.25
C THR A 39 -6.36 1.33 -20.90
N GLY A 40 -6.56 2.56 -20.43
CA GLY A 40 -7.88 3.01 -20.03
C GLY A 40 -7.93 4.49 -19.68
N ARG A 41 -8.93 4.88 -18.90
CA ARG A 41 -9.13 6.25 -18.42
C ARG A 41 -9.38 6.28 -16.92
N ILE A 42 -8.85 7.29 -16.26
CA ILE A 42 -9.06 7.48 -14.82
C ILE A 42 -10.54 7.79 -14.54
N ALA A 43 -11.25 6.85 -13.91
CA ALA A 43 -12.65 6.99 -13.52
C ALA A 43 -12.82 7.69 -12.17
N ARG A 44 -11.88 7.46 -11.24
CA ARG A 44 -11.86 8.06 -9.89
C ARG A 44 -10.42 8.33 -9.45
N VAL A 45 -10.24 9.42 -8.70
CA VAL A 45 -8.97 9.80 -8.07
C VAL A 45 -9.19 9.85 -6.57
N PHE A 46 -8.54 8.95 -5.84
CA PHE A 46 -8.53 8.94 -4.37
C PHE A 46 -7.30 9.68 -3.82
N ARG A 47 -6.17 9.61 -4.54
CA ARG A 47 -4.94 10.35 -4.27
C ARG A 47 -4.35 10.89 -5.57
N GLY A 48 -3.86 12.12 -5.54
CA GLY A 48 -3.34 12.84 -6.71
C GLY A 48 -4.21 14.03 -7.10
N ALA A 49 -3.94 14.61 -8.27
CA ALA A 49 -4.67 15.79 -8.74
C ALA A 49 -6.08 15.40 -9.27
N PRO A 50 -7.19 15.99 -8.76
CA PRO A 50 -8.54 15.68 -9.23
C PRO A 50 -8.76 15.97 -10.72
N SER A 51 -7.99 16.88 -11.30
CA SER A 51 -8.03 17.20 -12.74
C SER A 51 -7.62 16.05 -13.65
N LEU A 52 -7.05 14.96 -13.09
CA LEU A 52 -6.71 13.76 -13.84
C LEU A 52 -7.93 12.89 -14.19
N HIS A 53 -9.12 13.21 -13.67
CA HIS A 53 -10.34 12.50 -14.08
C HIS A 53 -10.51 12.49 -15.62
N ALA A 54 -10.95 11.34 -16.14
CA ALA A 54 -11.09 11.03 -17.57
C ALA A 54 -9.79 11.10 -18.40
N THR A 55 -8.64 11.30 -17.78
CA THR A 55 -7.34 11.31 -18.47
C THR A 55 -6.98 9.89 -18.89
N PRO A 56 -6.49 9.68 -20.14
CA PRO A 56 -6.00 8.39 -20.59
C PRO A 56 -4.75 7.98 -19.81
N VAL A 57 -4.64 6.70 -19.49
CA VAL A 57 -3.52 6.13 -18.74
C VAL A 57 -3.18 4.76 -19.29
N SER A 58 -1.89 4.40 -19.22
CA SER A 58 -1.40 3.06 -19.51
C SER A 58 -0.40 2.66 -18.42
N PHE A 59 -0.52 1.41 -17.97
CA PHE A 59 0.34 0.83 -16.94
C PHE A 59 0.39 -0.70 -17.08
N THR A 60 1.36 -1.32 -16.43
CA THR A 60 1.53 -2.78 -16.44
C THR A 60 0.95 -3.44 -15.19
N VAL A 61 0.44 -4.65 -15.37
CA VAL A 61 -0.02 -5.56 -14.31
C VAL A 61 0.66 -6.90 -14.50
N GLU A 62 1.24 -7.43 -13.43
CA GLU A 62 1.90 -8.72 -13.42
C GLU A 62 0.85 -9.84 -13.51
N VAL A 63 0.98 -10.70 -14.53
CA VAL A 63 0.04 -11.79 -14.80
C VAL A 63 0.71 -13.16 -14.78
N CYS A 64 0.00 -14.14 -14.24
CA CYS A 64 0.43 -15.53 -14.15
C CYS A 64 -0.79 -16.44 -14.28
N ARG A 65 -0.63 -17.60 -14.94
CA ARG A 65 -1.67 -18.64 -15.00
C ARG A 65 -1.44 -19.68 -13.92
N ASP A 66 -2.52 -20.37 -13.56
CA ASP A 66 -2.43 -21.56 -12.72
C ASP A 66 -1.51 -22.61 -13.36
N GLY A 67 -0.49 -23.03 -12.60
CA GLY A 67 0.48 -24.04 -13.03
C GLY A 67 1.73 -23.49 -13.71
N ASP A 68 1.84 -22.17 -13.90
CA ASP A 68 3.09 -21.55 -14.31
C ASP A 68 4.15 -21.68 -13.21
N ASP A 69 5.42 -21.85 -13.62
CA ASP A 69 6.55 -21.84 -12.70
C ASP A 69 6.92 -20.39 -12.41
N VAL A 70 6.83 -20.00 -11.13
CA VAL A 70 7.14 -18.64 -10.67
C VAL A 70 8.31 -18.69 -9.71
N ASP A 71 9.33 -17.91 -10.02
CA ASP A 71 10.45 -17.75 -9.10
C ASP A 71 9.94 -17.18 -7.77
N PRO A 72 10.47 -17.64 -6.62
CA PRO A 72 10.07 -17.11 -5.34
C PRO A 72 10.40 -15.60 -5.25
N GLY A 73 9.39 -14.74 -5.33
CA GLY A 73 9.58 -13.27 -5.31
C GLY A 73 8.42 -12.50 -4.70
N GLY A 74 8.55 -11.18 -4.69
CA GLY A 74 7.58 -10.22 -4.15
C GLY A 74 6.41 -9.89 -5.05
N THR A 75 6.32 -10.48 -6.25
CA THR A 75 5.27 -10.12 -7.20
C THR A 75 3.91 -10.64 -6.74
N LEU A 76 2.91 -9.75 -6.73
CA LEU A 76 1.51 -10.16 -6.61
C LEU A 76 0.97 -10.42 -8.02
N TRP A 77 0.74 -11.70 -8.32
CA TRP A 77 0.30 -12.14 -9.64
C TRP A 77 -1.21 -12.04 -9.80
N THR A 78 -1.63 -11.55 -10.96
CA THR A 78 -3.04 -11.45 -11.35
C THR A 78 -3.39 -12.53 -12.38
N ASP A 79 -4.55 -13.17 -12.22
CA ASP A 79 -5.04 -14.10 -13.24
C ASP A 79 -5.39 -13.34 -14.54
N PRO A 80 -4.83 -13.74 -15.70
CA PRO A 80 -5.01 -13.01 -16.96
C PRO A 80 -6.45 -13.04 -17.48
N ALA A 81 -7.23 -14.10 -17.21
CA ALA A 81 -8.62 -14.18 -17.64
C ALA A 81 -9.48 -13.21 -16.83
N ARG A 82 -9.27 -13.15 -15.52
CA ARG A 82 -9.95 -12.18 -14.64
C ARG A 82 -9.57 -10.75 -14.98
N LEU A 83 -8.29 -10.49 -15.30
CA LEU A 83 -7.84 -9.16 -15.73
C LEU A 83 -8.54 -8.73 -17.02
N ALA A 84 -8.66 -9.63 -18.00
CA ALA A 84 -9.32 -9.35 -19.27
C ALA A 84 -10.84 -9.09 -19.14
N GLU A 85 -11.47 -9.62 -18.10
CA GLU A 85 -12.89 -9.41 -17.80
C GLU A 85 -13.18 -8.16 -16.95
N ALA A 86 -12.14 -7.52 -16.41
CA ALA A 86 -12.30 -6.37 -15.52
C ALA A 86 -12.77 -5.12 -16.29
N SER A 87 -13.87 -4.51 -15.84
CA SER A 87 -14.33 -3.22 -16.37
C SER A 87 -13.57 -2.04 -15.75
N VAL A 88 -13.13 -2.21 -14.50
CA VAL A 88 -12.45 -1.19 -13.71
C VAL A 88 -11.34 -1.85 -12.90
N ILE A 89 -10.22 -1.15 -12.74
CA ILE A 89 -9.11 -1.58 -11.90
C ILE A 89 -8.81 -0.47 -10.89
N GLU A 90 -8.84 -0.79 -9.61
CA GLU A 90 -8.28 0.05 -8.55
C GLU A 90 -6.78 -0.27 -8.38
N VAL A 91 -5.94 0.77 -8.44
CA VAL A 91 -4.48 0.62 -8.50
C VAL A 91 -3.73 1.84 -7.92
N PHE A 92 -2.51 1.60 -7.46
CA PHE A 92 -1.54 2.63 -7.05
C PHE A 92 -0.52 2.84 -8.16
N LEU A 93 -0.45 4.04 -8.74
CA LEU A 93 0.42 4.34 -9.87
C LEU A 93 1.56 5.27 -9.48
N ALA A 94 2.77 4.91 -9.91
CA ALA A 94 3.94 5.76 -9.88
C ALA A 94 4.42 6.02 -11.32
N ARG A 95 4.99 7.20 -11.57
CA ARG A 95 5.50 7.53 -12.89
C ARG A 95 6.70 6.64 -13.25
N HIS A 96 6.70 6.13 -14.46
CA HIS A 96 7.76 5.25 -14.96
C HIS A 96 8.01 5.51 -16.45
N GLY A 97 9.16 6.13 -16.75
CA GLY A 97 9.45 6.64 -18.09
C GLY A 97 8.38 7.64 -18.54
N GLU A 98 7.83 7.42 -19.74
CA GLU A 98 6.76 8.23 -20.32
C GLU A 98 5.35 7.84 -19.81
N GLY A 99 5.22 6.77 -19.01
CA GLY A 99 3.94 6.23 -18.55
C GLY A 99 3.88 6.02 -17.04
N PHE A 100 3.10 5.03 -16.62
CA PHE A 100 2.94 4.63 -15.23
C PHE A 100 3.25 3.14 -15.04
N ARG A 101 3.58 2.77 -13.81
CA ARG A 101 3.64 1.37 -13.35
C ARG A 101 2.77 1.18 -12.12
N ASN A 102 2.29 -0.03 -11.89
CA ASN A 102 1.70 -0.38 -10.61
C ASN A 102 2.80 -0.39 -9.53
N ALA A 103 2.70 0.52 -8.56
CA ALA A 103 3.73 0.71 -7.54
C ALA A 103 3.73 -0.38 -6.47
N SER A 104 2.56 -0.89 -6.09
CA SER A 104 2.42 -1.84 -4.97
C SER A 104 2.22 -3.28 -5.41
N TYR A 105 2.20 -3.57 -6.72
CA TYR A 105 1.77 -4.84 -7.34
C TYR A 105 0.31 -5.25 -7.05
N ASP A 106 -0.29 -4.68 -6.02
CA ASP A 106 -1.67 -4.91 -5.63
C ASP A 106 -2.64 -4.21 -6.58
N THR A 107 -3.69 -4.94 -6.98
CA THR A 107 -4.79 -4.40 -7.79
C THR A 107 -6.09 -5.03 -7.33
N THR A 108 -7.17 -4.26 -7.41
CA THR A 108 -8.53 -4.81 -7.26
C THR A 108 -9.27 -4.70 -8.58
N LEU A 109 -9.69 -5.84 -9.11
CA LEU A 109 -10.49 -5.95 -10.32
C LEU A 109 -11.97 -5.77 -9.97
N LEU A 110 -12.62 -4.81 -10.61
CA LEU A 110 -13.97 -4.37 -10.33
C LEU A 110 -14.84 -4.41 -11.59
N THR A 111 -16.15 -4.59 -11.40
CA THR A 111 -17.14 -4.58 -12.49
C THR A 111 -17.70 -3.18 -12.77
N ALA A 112 -17.56 -2.25 -11.82
CA ALA A 112 -17.98 -0.85 -11.93
C ALA A 112 -17.16 0.04 -10.97
N PRO A 113 -17.08 1.37 -11.22
CA PRO A 113 -16.42 2.29 -10.31
C PRO A 113 -17.13 2.37 -8.94
N THR A 114 -16.37 2.61 -7.88
CA THR A 114 -16.87 2.87 -6.54
C THR A 114 -16.52 4.29 -6.10
N ASP A 115 -17.31 4.86 -5.19
CA ASP A 115 -17.07 6.22 -4.70
C ASP A 115 -16.04 6.29 -3.56
N SER A 116 -15.70 5.15 -2.98
CA SER A 116 -14.66 4.98 -1.95
C SER A 116 -13.66 3.93 -2.40
N PRO A 117 -12.37 4.05 -2.01
CA PRO A 117 -11.37 3.04 -2.32
C PRO A 117 -11.73 1.70 -1.69
N THR A 118 -11.50 0.62 -2.43
CA THR A 118 -11.62 -0.76 -1.91
C THR A 118 -10.33 -1.23 -1.25
N ILE A 119 -9.19 -0.66 -1.64
CA ILE A 119 -7.89 -0.93 -1.04
C ILE A 119 -7.51 0.24 -0.13
N ALA A 120 -7.22 -0.04 1.14
CA ALA A 120 -6.80 0.97 2.10
C ALA A 120 -5.51 0.51 2.80
N TYR A 121 -4.41 1.18 2.48
CA TYR A 121 -3.14 1.06 3.21
C TYR A 121 -3.01 2.19 4.22
N THR A 122 -2.49 1.87 5.41
CA THR A 122 -2.22 2.83 6.48
C THR A 122 -0.73 2.91 6.78
N GLU A 123 -0.28 4.02 7.38
CA GLU A 123 1.11 4.18 7.84
C GLU A 123 1.53 3.06 8.81
N GLU A 124 0.61 2.60 9.67
CA GLU A 124 0.83 1.46 10.56
C GLU A 124 1.14 0.17 9.78
N MET A 125 0.44 -0.07 8.67
CA MET A 125 0.72 -1.23 7.81
C MET A 125 2.08 -1.13 7.13
N ALA A 126 2.60 0.08 6.87
CA ALA A 126 3.88 0.33 6.20
C ALA A 126 5.09 0.36 7.17
N GLN A 127 4.84 0.30 8.48
CA GLN A 127 5.89 0.21 9.48
C GLN A 127 6.54 -1.17 9.43
N ASP A 128 7.87 -1.17 9.41
CA ASP A 128 8.60 -2.41 9.66
C ASP A 128 8.28 -2.84 11.12
N PRO A 129 7.84 -4.08 11.37
CA PRO A 129 7.61 -4.56 12.72
C PRO A 129 8.82 -4.35 13.65
N ASP A 130 10.04 -4.36 13.10
CA ASP A 130 11.28 -4.13 13.86
C ASP A 130 11.55 -2.63 14.13
N ASP A 131 10.92 -1.73 13.36
CA ASP A 131 10.97 -0.26 13.56
C ASP A 131 9.89 0.24 14.53
N SER A 132 8.98 -0.64 14.98
CA SER A 132 8.06 -0.31 16.06
C SER A 132 8.89 0.27 17.20
N PRO A 133 8.58 1.47 17.72
CA PRO A 133 9.31 2.00 18.86
C PRO A 133 9.17 0.95 19.95
N THR A 134 10.26 0.20 20.20
CA THR A 134 10.38 -0.62 21.40
C THR A 134 9.82 0.25 22.51
N GLU A 135 8.86 -0.28 23.26
CA GLU A 135 8.43 0.36 24.50
C GLU A 135 9.66 0.42 25.41
N GLY A 136 10.53 1.41 25.16
CA GLY A 136 11.64 1.79 26.00
C GLY A 136 11.05 2.18 27.34
N PRO A 137 11.79 1.96 28.43
CA PRO A 137 11.23 1.64 29.74
C PRO A 137 10.48 2.84 30.35
N ARG A 138 9.23 3.06 29.93
CA ARG A 138 8.26 3.96 30.56
C ARG A 138 7.82 3.46 31.95
N ARG A 139 8.38 2.34 32.41
CA ARG A 139 8.29 1.89 33.81
C ARG A 139 9.31 2.55 34.77
N MET A 140 10.32 3.28 34.29
CA MET A 140 11.33 3.83 35.20
C MET A 140 11.08 5.27 35.67
N LEU A 141 10.17 6.03 35.05
CA LEU A 141 9.89 7.41 35.47
C LEU A 141 8.82 7.54 36.57
N LEU A 142 8.04 6.48 36.86
CA LEU A 142 7.06 6.48 37.94
C LEU A 142 7.64 6.07 39.31
N VAL A 143 8.86 5.53 39.37
CA VAL A 143 9.57 5.27 40.63
C VAL A 143 10.37 6.49 41.10
N GLY A 144 10.82 7.36 40.19
CA GLY A 144 11.57 8.57 40.52
C GLY A 144 10.74 9.68 41.19
N ILE A 145 9.44 9.76 40.89
CA ILE A 145 8.55 10.78 41.47
C ILE A 145 8.01 10.35 42.86
N ALA A 146 7.93 9.04 43.15
CA ALA A 146 7.50 8.56 44.45
C ALA A 146 8.57 8.74 45.56
N MET A 147 9.87 8.77 45.23
CA MET A 147 10.92 9.04 46.22
C MET A 147 11.13 10.52 46.54
N ALA A 148 10.81 11.43 45.61
CA ALA A 148 10.93 12.88 45.88
C ALA A 148 9.82 13.40 46.82
N ILE A 149 8.63 12.79 46.81
CA ILE A 149 7.53 13.17 47.71
C ILE A 149 7.74 12.59 49.12
N GLY A 150 8.37 11.41 49.26
CA GLY A 150 8.65 10.79 50.56
C GLY A 150 9.69 11.52 51.42
N LEU A 151 10.63 12.24 50.81
CA LEU A 151 11.70 12.96 51.53
C LEU A 151 11.29 14.37 52.00
N VAL A 152 10.26 14.97 51.40
CA VAL A 152 9.75 16.29 51.83
C VAL A 152 8.85 16.18 53.07
N VAL A 153 8.18 15.05 53.27
CA VAL A 153 7.28 14.85 54.43
C VAL A 153 8.06 14.50 55.72
N LEU A 154 9.25 13.90 55.64
CA LEU A 154 10.04 13.54 56.83
C LEU A 154 10.86 14.73 57.40
N GLY A 155 11.12 15.77 56.60
CA GLY A 155 11.86 16.97 57.03
C GLY A 155 11.05 17.95 57.88
N TRP A 156 9.72 17.86 57.88
CA TRP A 156 8.83 18.77 58.61
C TRP A 156 8.41 18.27 60.00
N VAL A 157 8.71 17.02 60.35
CA VAL A 157 8.31 16.41 61.65
C VAL A 157 9.42 16.52 62.72
N LEU A 158 10.62 16.99 62.37
CA LEU A 158 11.77 17.08 63.29
C LEU A 158 12.21 18.51 63.65
N VAL A 159 11.43 19.54 63.28
CA VAL A 159 11.69 20.96 63.65
C VAL A 159 10.42 21.64 64.20
N GLY A 160 9.54 20.87 64.84
CA GLY A 160 8.35 21.37 65.56
C GLY A 160 8.40 20.98 67.03
#